data_AF-A0AAJ3H9E3-F1
#
_entry.id   AF-A0AAJ3H9E3-F1
#
_cell.length_a   1.000
_cell.length_b   1.000
_cell.length_c   1.000
_cell.angle_alpha   90.00
_cell.angle_beta   90.00
_cell.angle_gamma   90.00
#
_symmetry.space_group_name_H-M   'P 1'
#
loop_
_entity.id
_entity.type
_entity.pdbx_description
1 polymer ?
#
loop_
_entity_poly.entity_id
_entity_poly.type
_entity_poly.pdbx_seq_one_letter_code
_entity_poly.pdbx_strand_id
1 'polypeptide(L)' 'LHAGRNTALVVLKGTVQVNGLEVVREGQLALFERDGDQLALESNNDAMFLLLSGEPIDEPIVGHGPFVMNTE' A
#
# COMPACT_ATOMS: atom_id res chain seq x y z
N LEU A 1 0.35 -9.48 7.70
CA LEU A 1 -0.80 -8.61 7.35
C LEU A 1 -2.03 -9.11 8.09
N HIS A 2 -3.13 -8.36 8.09
CA HIS A 2 -4.41 -8.85 8.60
C HIS A 2 -5.44 -8.78 7.50
N ALA A 3 -6.18 -9.88 7.32
CA ALA A 3 -7.30 -9.92 6.39
C ALA A 3 -8.32 -8.82 6.73
N GLY A 4 -8.90 -8.22 5.69
CA GLY A 4 -9.84 -7.11 5.77
C GLY A 4 -9.20 -5.72 5.76
N ARG A 5 -7.89 -5.57 5.97
CA ARG A 5 -7.21 -4.27 5.98
C ARG A 5 -6.80 -3.82 4.59
N ASN A 6 -6.94 -2.51 4.33
CA ASN A 6 -6.26 -1.88 3.20
C ASN A 6 -4.75 -2.04 3.40
N THR A 7 -4.04 -2.47 2.36
CA THR A 7 -2.58 -2.61 2.38
C THR A 7 -1.99 -2.03 1.09
N ALA A 8 -0.98 -1.18 1.23
CA ALA A 8 -0.22 -0.64 0.10
C ALA A 8 1.27 -0.61 0.40
N LEU A 9 2.09 -0.84 -0.64
CA LEU A 9 3.54 -0.74 -0.58
C LEU A 9 3.99 0.41 -1.49
N VAL A 10 4.74 1.36 -0.95
CA VAL A 10 5.36 2.44 -1.72
C VAL A 10 6.86 2.28 -1.70
N VAL A 11 7.48 2.16 -2.88
CA VAL A 11 8.96 2.04 -2.98
C VAL A 11 9.56 3.43 -3.10
N LEU A 12 10.31 3.84 -2.07
CA LEU A 12 10.97 5.15 -2.00
C LEU A 12 12.34 5.14 -2.69
N LYS A 13 13.01 3.99 -2.72
CA LYS A 13 14.30 3.80 -3.39
C LYS A 13 14.48 2.34 -3.81
N GLY A 14 15.06 2.12 -4.98
CA GLY A 14 15.41 0.78 -5.46
C GLY A 14 14.22 0.01 -6.06
N THR A 15 14.26 -1.32 -5.97
CA THR A 15 13.23 -2.21 -6.53
C THR A 15 12.92 -3.34 -5.58
N VAL A 16 11.65 -3.76 -5.51
CA VAL A 16 11.21 -4.87 -4.65
C VAL A 16 10.37 -5.82 -5.49
N GLN A 17 10.71 -7.11 -5.47
CA GLN A 17 9.86 -8.18 -5.98
C GLN A 17 8.85 -8.58 -4.91
N VAL A 18 7.58 -8.66 -5.30
CA VAL A 18 6.46 -8.91 -4.42
C VAL A 18 5.83 -10.26 -4.76
N ASN A 19 5.71 -11.12 -3.75
CA ASN A 19 5.16 -12.47 -3.84
C ASN A 19 5.82 -13.35 -4.94
N GLY A 20 7.06 -13.03 -5.32
CA GLY A 20 7.76 -13.71 -6.42
C GLY A 20 7.17 -13.43 -7.81
N LEU A 21 6.19 -12.54 -7.94
CA LEU A 21 5.42 -12.32 -9.17
C LEU A 21 5.76 -11.00 -9.85
N GLU A 22 5.66 -9.89 -9.12
CA GLU A 22 5.77 -8.55 -9.70
C GLU A 22 6.93 -7.76 -9.10
N VAL A 23 7.60 -6.95 -9.93
CA VAL A 23 8.66 -6.03 -9.46
C VAL A 23 8.11 -4.61 -9.40
N VAL A 24 8.03 -4.08 -8.19
CA VAL A 24 7.67 -2.69 -7.88
C VAL A 24 8.95 -1.85 -7.83
N ARG A 25 8.96 -0.72 -8.53
CA ARG A 25 10.12 0.16 -8.69
C ARG A 25 9.94 1.46 -7.91
N GLU A 26 11.05 2.17 -7.74
CA GLU A 26 11.08 3.51 -7.14
C GLU A 26 9.97 4.44 -7.67
N GLY A 27 9.28 5.10 -6.74
CA GLY A 27 8.15 5.99 -7.01
C GLY A 27 6.82 5.29 -7.28
N GLN A 28 6.79 3.95 -7.30
CA GLN A 28 5.56 3.19 -7.53
C GLN A 28 4.86 2.81 -6.22
N LEU A 29 3.53 2.77 -6.30
CA LEU A 29 2.64 2.23 -5.28
C LEU A 29 2.03 0.93 -5.79
N ALA A 30 2.14 -0.13 -5.01
CA ALA A 30 1.40 -1.37 -5.19
C ALA A 30 0.26 -1.42 -4.17
N LEU A 31 -0.97 -1.64 -4.66
CA LEU A 31 -2.16 -1.83 -3.84
C LEU A 31 -2.51 -3.32 -3.84
N PHE A 32 -2.83 -3.86 -2.66
CA PHE A 32 -3.15 -5.28 -2.50
C PHE A 32 -4.63 -5.49 -2.22
N GLU A 33 -5.11 -6.67 -2.59
CA GLU A 33 -6.42 -7.16 -2.15
C GLU A 33 -6.45 -7.31 -0.62
N ARG A 34 -7.65 -7.19 -0.06
CA ARG A 34 -7.85 -7.21 1.40
C ARG A 34 -7.90 -8.62 1.99
N ASP A 35 -8.01 -9.67 1.19
CA ASP A 35 -8.22 -11.05 1.63
C ASP A 35 -6.93 -11.82 1.97
N GLY A 36 -5.77 -11.14 2.02
CA GLY A 36 -4.47 -11.72 2.36
C GLY A 36 -3.99 -11.45 3.80
N ASP A 37 -3.18 -12.36 4.33
CA ASP A 37 -2.54 -12.26 5.65
C ASP A 37 -1.00 -12.24 5.58
N GLN A 38 -0.41 -12.49 4.41
CA GLN A 38 1.03 -12.52 4.19
C GLN A 38 1.45 -11.71 2.95
N LEU A 39 2.65 -11.14 3.01
CA LEU A 39 3.32 -10.50 1.89
C LEU A 39 4.79 -10.91 1.90
N ALA A 40 5.28 -11.47 0.80
CA ALA A 40 6.69 -11.76 0.62
C ALA A 40 7.34 -10.64 -0.19
N LEU A 41 8.43 -10.08 0.33
CA LEU A 41 9.18 -9.00 -0.30
C LEU A 41 10.63 -9.46 -0.47
N GLU A 42 11.13 -9.38 -1.69
CA GLU A 42 12.51 -9.73 -2.02
C GLU A 42 13.17 -8.57 -2.78
N SER A 43 14.46 -8.37 -2.57
CA SER A 43 15.23 -7.39 -3.33
C SER A 43 16.63 -7.92 -3.58
N ASN A 44 17.15 -7.61 -4.78
CA ASN A 44 18.52 -7.98 -5.19
C ASN A 44 19.55 -6.89 -4.88
N ASN A 45 19.10 -5.75 -4.32
CA ASN A 45 19.89 -4.57 -4.01
C ASN A 45 19.24 -3.77 -2.87
N ASP A 46 19.90 -2.71 -2.40
CA ASP A 46 19.35 -1.84 -1.35
C ASP A 46 18.01 -1.24 -1.80
N ALA A 47 16.97 -1.47 -0.99
CA ALA A 47 15.64 -0.94 -1.22
C ALA A 47 15.12 -0.25 0.04
N MET A 48 14.35 0.82 -0.18
CA MET A 48 13.63 1.54 0.88
C MET A 48 12.17 1.63 0.47
N PHE A 49 11.28 1.23 1.37
CA PHE A 49 9.85 1.21 1.10
C PHE A 49 9.03 1.49 2.35
N LEU A 50 7.79 1.94 2.14
CA LEU A 50 6.78 2.12 3.18
C LEU A 50 5.68 1.09 2.97
N LEU A 51 5.38 0.34 4.03
CA LEU A 51 4.21 -0.52 4.09
C LEU A 51 3.11 0.21 4.88
N LEU A 52 2.03 0.57 4.19
CA LEU A 52 0.86 1.22 4.77
C LEU A 52 -0.22 0.16 4.99
N SER A 53 -0.76 0.04 6.21
CA SER A 53 -1.87 -0.87 6.48
C SER A 53 -2.86 -0.29 7.48
N GLY A 54 -4.14 -0.26 7.08
CA GLY A 54 -5.23 0.40 7.81
C GLY A 54 -6.50 -0.43 7.81
N GLU A 55 -7.25 -0.38 8.90
CA GLU A 55 -8.65 -0.81 8.85
C GLU A 55 -9.41 0.14 7.92
N PRO A 56 -10.27 -0.36 7.01
CA PRO A 56 -11.14 0.49 6.21
C PRO A 56 -12.00 1.36 7.13
N ILE A 57 -12.08 2.66 6.84
CA ILE A 57 -12.89 3.60 7.63
C ILE A 57 -14.39 3.36 7.37
N ASP A 58 -14.75 2.91 6.16
CA ASP A 58 -16.12 2.60 5.73
C ASP A 58 -17.14 3.74 5.97
N GLU A 59 -16.67 4.98 5.90
CA GLU A 59 -17.48 6.20 5.95
C GLU A 59 -17.39 6.97 4.62
N PRO A 60 -18.39 7.80 4.28
CA PRO A 60 -18.30 8.69 3.12
C PRO A 60 -17.10 9.63 3.23
N ILE A 61 -16.45 9.90 2.09
CA ILE A 61 -15.31 10.82 1.96
C ILE A 61 -15.73 11.95 1.02
N VAL A 62 -15.75 13.18 1.54
CA VAL A 62 -16.02 14.41 0.78
C VAL A 62 -14.81 15.34 0.90
N GLY A 63 -14.23 15.74 -0.23
CA GLY A 63 -13.04 16.58 -0.30
C GLY A 63 -13.32 17.97 -0.87
N HIS A 64 -12.86 19.02 -0.19
CA HIS A 64 -12.89 20.41 -0.68
C HIS A 64 -11.54 21.10 -0.43
N GLY A 65 -10.68 21.12 -1.45
CA GLY A 65 -9.33 21.68 -1.34
C GLY A 65 -8.51 20.97 -0.26
N PRO A 66 -8.01 21.68 0.78
CA PRO A 66 -7.22 21.07 1.85
C PRO A 66 -8.08 20.38 2.93
N PHE A 67 -9.41 20.36 2.79
CA PHE A 67 -10.33 19.80 3.78
C PHE A 67 -10.91 18.47 3.31
N VAL A 68 -11.01 17.51 4.24
CA VAL A 68 -11.65 16.22 4.05
C VAL A 68 -12.62 15.99 5.20
N MET A 69 -13.90 15.80 4.87
CA MET A 69 -15.02 15.61 5.80
C MET A 69 -15.89 14.43 5.33
N ASN A 70 -16.96 14.14 6.06
CA ASN A 70 -17.90 13.07 5.71
C ASN A 70 -19.17 13.55 4.98
N THR A 71 -19.42 14.86 4.89
CA THR A 71 -20.60 15.47 4.26
C THR A 71 -20.22 16.72 3.46
N GLU A 72 -21.09 17.14 2.53
CA GLU A 72 -20.95 18.38 1.75
C GLU A 72 -21.20 19.66 2.57
#